data_AF-A0A820FJW6-F1
#
_entry.id   AF-A0A820FJW6-F1
#
_cell.length_a   1.000
_cell.length_b   1.000
_cell.length_c   1.000
_cell.angle_alpha   90.00
_cell.angle_beta   90.00
_cell.angle_gamma   90.00
#
_symmetry.space_group_name_H-M   'P 1'
#
loop_
_entity.id
_entity.type
_entity.pdbx_description
1 polymer ?
#
loop_
_entity_poly.entity_id
_entity_poly.type
_entity_poly.pdbx_seq_one_letter_code
_entity_poly.pdbx_strand_id
1 'polypeptide(L)'
;MDKFSRTTFSINFNESFNSSDPILNPTTPSTFEVIGNEIIDYFETHREQIPLLVIVYLLTIIWILYLILYHSRIQGIILSYILRRFIFKDSTEIKFDSFSISFISGAIMFRNLHYTTGSYFVFVKDGCLVFRYWSKTKTKPIIRLKIKLYHLDIQFFSPIRSSTLSDSNNNNNLADDLQRGSINGISTKGDDSQSENTIKSSEDGLFVKRLRNLFPAIEIKVEHGRISAGHDTLPYGLLVRFSTMTSTFTSISPSRNVSQIDLMTLIYNLKYRNLRIQLYPIRVYNGPSREIPPPIPTSKPADSGIFQVFECLDGELEYEQDVPGKMIELTDNSEPLPELTWEFRIKCNKEAKIAYGPWADRQREVLWQYFFPTLFEDCPVTPEPLVGQTRIFKTVRFKLWLYCPTIIDLYFMSKMTLHKLHAEIPNQGSYFDASFPFSTNPDGFDTNISMNIKQPIVHTNLSFTQLFKADEIDVRYFIFKFNENKFKF
;
A
#
# COMPACT_ATOMS: atom_id res chain seq x y z
N MET A 1 27.75 25.24 -8.48
CA MET A 1 27.16 25.48 -9.81
C MET A 1 25.68 25.73 -9.55
N ASP A 2 25.13 26.94 -9.55
CA ASP A 2 25.55 28.19 -10.20
C ASP A 2 25.29 29.42 -9.31
N LYS A 3 26.15 30.42 -9.49
CA LYS A 3 26.09 31.76 -8.89
C LYS A 3 25.36 32.69 -9.85
N PHE A 4 24.46 33.54 -9.33
CA PHE A 4 24.14 34.81 -9.97
C PHE A 4 24.34 35.94 -8.95
N SER A 5 25.38 36.73 -9.20
CA SER A 5 25.81 37.91 -8.46
C SER A 5 25.11 39.16 -8.98
N ARG A 6 24.72 40.04 -8.04
CA ARG A 6 24.26 41.42 -8.28
C ARG A 6 25.36 42.24 -8.96
N THR A 7 24.99 43.00 -9.98
CA THR A 7 25.81 44.07 -10.58
C THR A 7 25.15 45.42 -10.30
N THR A 8 25.75 46.18 -9.40
CA THR A 8 25.56 47.63 -9.25
C THR A 8 26.52 48.34 -10.20
N PHE A 9 26.02 49.16 -11.12
CA PHE A 9 26.84 50.06 -11.94
C PHE A 9 26.77 51.48 -11.37
N SER A 10 27.89 51.94 -10.81
CA SER A 10 28.19 53.34 -10.57
C SER A 10 28.91 53.91 -11.79
N ILE A 11 28.44 55.02 -12.35
CA ILE A 11 29.13 55.73 -13.44
C ILE A 11 29.66 57.05 -12.88
N ASN A 12 30.99 57.16 -12.84
CA ASN A 12 31.74 58.38 -12.56
C ASN A 12 31.70 59.29 -13.79
N PHE A 13 31.48 60.60 -13.57
CA PHE A 13 31.68 61.64 -14.56
C PHE A 13 33.06 62.27 -14.37
N ASN A 14 33.89 62.21 -15.40
CA ASN A 14 35.02 63.12 -15.62
C ASN A 14 35.30 63.14 -17.11
N GLU A 15 35.02 64.26 -17.78
CA GLU A 15 35.97 64.95 -18.68
C GLU A 15 35.34 66.24 -19.22
N SER A 16 36.09 67.32 -19.03
CA SER A 16 35.93 68.65 -19.60
C SER A 16 36.57 68.73 -21.00
N PHE A 17 36.02 69.51 -21.94
CA PHE A 17 36.75 70.56 -22.69
C PHE A 17 35.86 71.30 -23.73
N ASN A 18 35.73 72.62 -23.51
CA ASN A 18 35.68 73.81 -24.37
C ASN A 18 34.91 73.97 -25.71
N SER A 19 34.37 75.19 -25.77
CA SER A 19 34.32 76.22 -26.83
C SER A 19 33.12 76.31 -27.81
N SER A 20 32.37 77.40 -27.59
CA SER A 20 31.77 78.35 -28.55
C SER A 20 30.86 77.85 -29.68
N ASP A 21 29.54 78.09 -29.55
CA ASP A 21 28.69 78.86 -30.51
C ASP A 21 27.20 78.87 -30.10
N PRO A 22 26.33 79.75 -30.66
CA PRO A 22 25.37 80.53 -29.88
C PRO A 22 23.95 79.94 -29.77
N ILE A 23 23.29 80.39 -28.69
CA ILE A 23 21.86 80.40 -28.35
C ILE A 23 20.90 79.94 -29.48
N LEU A 24 20.36 78.73 -29.33
CA LEU A 24 19.08 78.32 -29.92
C LEU A 24 18.09 78.03 -28.78
N ASN A 25 16.90 78.63 -28.86
CA ASN A 25 15.80 78.51 -27.90
C ASN A 25 15.44 77.05 -27.57
N PRO A 26 15.15 76.70 -26.30
CA PRO A 26 14.64 75.37 -25.96
C PRO A 26 13.12 75.40 -26.14
N THR A 27 12.57 74.72 -27.15
CA THR A 27 11.10 74.56 -27.25
C THR A 27 10.74 73.30 -28.01
N THR A 28 11.29 72.17 -27.58
CA THR A 28 10.63 70.86 -27.76
C THR A 28 10.75 70.11 -26.45
N PRO A 29 9.64 69.85 -25.71
CA PRO A 29 9.71 69.09 -24.49
C PRO A 29 10.26 67.70 -24.80
N SER A 30 11.15 67.22 -23.96
CA SER A 30 11.67 65.86 -24.08
C SER A 30 10.50 64.87 -24.01
N THR A 31 10.57 63.74 -24.72
CA THR A 31 9.48 62.73 -24.73
C THR A 31 9.10 62.28 -23.31
N PHE A 32 10.04 62.31 -22.37
CA PHE A 32 9.81 62.06 -20.95
C PHE A 32 9.03 63.17 -20.23
N GLU A 33 9.23 64.45 -20.57
CA GLU A 33 8.43 65.56 -20.02
C GLU A 33 7.00 65.54 -20.55
N VAL A 34 6.79 65.15 -21.82
CA VAL A 34 5.45 65.00 -22.39
C VAL A 34 4.69 63.87 -21.66
N ILE A 35 5.33 62.70 -21.48
CA ILE A 35 4.74 61.58 -20.74
C ILE A 35 4.49 61.97 -19.27
N GLY A 36 5.42 62.70 -18.64
CA GLY A 36 5.25 63.18 -17.27
C GLY A 36 4.06 64.12 -17.12
N ASN A 37 3.88 65.06 -18.05
CA ASN A 37 2.77 66.01 -18.04
C ASN A 37 1.42 65.35 -18.36
N GLU A 38 1.38 64.37 -19.27
CA GLU A 38 0.17 63.57 -19.54
C GLU A 38 -0.28 62.76 -18.31
N ILE A 39 0.67 62.21 -17.55
CA ILE A 39 0.37 61.48 -16.32
C ILE A 39 -0.21 62.42 -15.25
N ILE A 40 0.35 63.62 -15.12
CA ILE A 40 -0.14 64.63 -14.15
C ILE A 40 -1.55 65.10 -14.52
N ASP A 41 -1.79 65.43 -15.79
CA ASP A 41 -3.10 65.85 -16.29
C ASP A 41 -4.17 64.75 -16.12
N TYR A 42 -3.78 63.49 -16.33
CA TYR A 42 -4.64 62.34 -16.06
C TYR A 42 -5.02 62.20 -14.57
N PHE A 43 -4.06 62.41 -13.66
CA PHE A 43 -4.30 62.36 -12.22
C PHE A 43 -5.15 63.54 -11.72
N GLU A 44 -4.98 64.74 -12.28
CA GLU A 44 -5.83 65.89 -11.94
C GLU A 44 -7.27 65.71 -12.43
N THR A 45 -7.43 65.20 -13.66
CA THR A 45 -8.75 64.93 -14.26
C THR A 45 -9.54 63.85 -13.52
N HIS A 46 -8.87 62.82 -13.00
CA HIS A 46 -9.51 61.68 -12.31
C HIS A 46 -9.33 61.68 -10.79
N ARG A 47 -9.00 62.84 -10.19
CA ARG A 47 -8.65 62.99 -8.77
C ARG A 47 -9.66 62.36 -7.80
N GLU A 48 -10.95 62.39 -8.12
CA GLU A 48 -12.02 61.80 -7.30
C GLU A 48 -12.08 60.26 -7.38
N GLN A 49 -11.53 59.65 -8.43
CA GLN A 49 -11.55 58.20 -8.67
C GLN A 49 -10.27 57.49 -8.19
N ILE A 50 -9.18 58.24 -7.97
CA ILE A 50 -7.90 57.70 -7.46
C ILE A 50 -8.07 56.92 -6.14
N PRO A 51 -8.82 57.40 -5.12
CA PRO A 51 -9.00 56.66 -3.87
C PRO A 51 -9.67 55.30 -4.10
N LEU A 52 -10.66 55.25 -5.01
CA LEU A 52 -11.36 54.01 -5.36
C LEU A 52 -10.43 53.03 -6.07
N LEU A 53 -9.58 53.51 -6.99
CA LEU A 53 -8.59 52.69 -7.67
C LEU A 53 -7.56 52.09 -6.70
N VAL A 54 -7.10 52.88 -5.72
CA VAL A 54 -6.20 52.39 -4.65
C VAL A 54 -6.90 51.33 -3.80
N ILE A 55 -8.17 51.53 -3.43
CA ILE A 55 -8.95 50.56 -2.66
C ILE A 55 -9.10 49.24 -3.45
N VAL A 56 -9.43 49.31 -4.74
CA VAL A 56 -9.53 48.12 -5.61
C VAL A 56 -8.18 47.41 -5.71
N TYR A 57 -7.07 48.14 -5.82
CA TYR A 57 -5.74 47.55 -5.86
C TYR A 57 -5.38 46.84 -4.54
N LEU A 58 -5.70 47.45 -3.39
CA LEU A 58 -5.51 46.81 -2.08
C LEU A 58 -6.38 45.56 -1.93
N LEU A 59 -7.65 45.62 -2.34
CA LEU A 59 -8.57 44.48 -2.32
C LEU A 59 -8.09 43.34 -3.22
N THR A 60 -7.57 43.65 -4.41
CA THR A 60 -7.01 42.63 -5.31
C THR A 60 -5.74 41.99 -4.74
N ILE A 61 -4.85 42.76 -4.09
CA ILE A 61 -3.70 42.20 -3.37
C ILE A 61 -4.17 41.27 -2.25
N ILE A 62 -5.11 41.70 -1.41
CA ILE A 62 -5.67 40.88 -0.32
C ILE A 62 -6.31 39.61 -0.88
N TRP A 63 -7.04 39.72 -2.00
CA TRP A 63 -7.66 38.58 -2.67
C TRP A 63 -6.62 37.59 -3.22
N ILE A 64 -5.55 38.08 -3.84
CA ILE A 64 -4.45 37.23 -4.34
C ILE A 64 -3.75 36.53 -3.17
N LEU A 65 -3.46 37.25 -2.09
CA LEU A 65 -2.88 36.67 -0.87
C LEU A 65 -3.78 35.58 -0.28
N TYR A 66 -5.10 35.82 -0.26
CA TYR A 66 -6.08 34.82 0.15
C TYR A 66 -6.03 33.57 -0.73
N LEU A 67 -6.06 33.74 -2.06
CA LEU A 67 -6.02 32.62 -3.02
C LEU A 67 -4.76 31.77 -2.86
N ILE A 68 -3.62 32.39 -2.62
CA ILE A 68 -2.33 31.69 -2.51
C ILE A 68 -2.18 31.01 -1.13
N LEU A 69 -2.53 31.69 -0.03
CA LEU A 69 -2.16 31.24 1.32
C LEU A 69 -3.28 30.52 2.08
N TYR A 70 -4.55 30.90 1.87
CA TYR A 70 -5.66 30.47 2.73
C TYR A 70 -6.72 29.64 2.02
N HIS A 71 -6.86 29.78 0.70
CA HIS A 71 -7.87 29.07 -0.08
C HIS A 71 -7.81 27.54 0.12
N SER A 72 -6.61 26.96 0.09
CA SER A 72 -6.40 25.52 0.27
C SER A 72 -6.78 25.02 1.67
N ARG A 73 -6.65 25.85 2.71
CA ARG A 73 -7.07 25.51 4.08
C ARG A 73 -8.58 25.49 4.20
N ILE A 74 -9.26 26.48 3.64
CA ILE A 74 -10.73 26.57 3.65
C ILE A 74 -11.33 25.41 2.87
N GLN A 75 -10.77 25.08 1.70
CA GLN A 75 -11.17 23.89 0.94
C GLN A 75 -10.99 22.60 1.76
N GLY A 76 -9.91 22.47 2.53
CA GLY A 76 -9.68 21.32 3.41
C GLY A 76 -10.75 21.16 4.51
N ILE A 77 -11.14 22.27 5.14
CA ILE A 77 -12.20 22.27 6.18
C ILE A 77 -13.55 21.89 5.56
N ILE A 78 -13.91 22.51 4.42
CA ILE A 78 -15.16 22.24 3.71
C ILE A 78 -15.21 20.76 3.27
N LEU A 79 -14.13 20.26 2.66
CA LEU A 79 -14.06 18.87 2.22
C LEU A 79 -14.20 17.91 3.41
N SER A 80 -13.53 18.18 4.52
CA SER A 80 -13.64 17.36 5.73
C SER A 80 -15.08 17.31 6.25
N TYR A 81 -15.79 18.45 6.22
CA TYR A 81 -17.21 18.53 6.60
C TYR A 81 -18.11 17.74 5.65
N ILE A 82 -17.94 17.89 4.34
CA ILE A 82 -18.70 17.17 3.32
C ILE A 82 -18.49 15.66 3.45
N LEU A 83 -17.25 15.22 3.60
CA LEU A 83 -16.90 13.80 3.70
C LEU A 83 -17.54 13.16 4.95
N ARG A 84 -17.45 13.82 6.11
CA ARG A 84 -18.10 13.35 7.34
C ARG A 84 -19.63 13.33 7.22
N ARG A 85 -20.21 14.27 6.47
CA ARG A 85 -21.67 14.37 6.35
C ARG A 85 -22.27 13.38 5.37
N PHE A 86 -21.59 13.09 4.25
CA PHE A 86 -22.20 12.36 3.13
C PHE A 86 -21.60 10.98 2.85
N ILE A 87 -20.33 10.74 3.18
CA ILE A 87 -19.64 9.49 2.79
C ILE A 87 -19.48 8.55 3.98
N PHE A 88 -19.04 9.10 5.10
CA PHE A 88 -18.61 8.32 6.25
C PHE A 88 -19.72 8.21 7.30
N LYS A 89 -19.89 7.02 7.89
CA LYS A 89 -20.86 6.79 8.98
C LYS A 89 -20.39 7.50 10.26
N ASP A 90 -21.31 7.75 11.19
CA ASP A 90 -21.11 8.61 12.37
C ASP A 90 -19.91 8.22 13.28
N SER A 91 -19.38 6.99 13.19
CA SER A 91 -18.26 6.51 14.00
C SER A 91 -16.86 6.73 13.39
N THR A 92 -16.77 7.36 12.23
CA THR A 92 -15.51 7.57 11.51
C THR A 92 -15.14 9.04 11.42
N GLU A 93 -13.93 9.37 11.87
CA GLU A 93 -13.43 10.74 11.88
C GLU A 93 -12.44 10.92 10.73
N ILE A 94 -12.81 11.76 9.76
CA ILE A 94 -11.90 12.20 8.70
C ILE A 94 -11.62 13.70 8.82
N LYS A 95 -10.35 14.08 8.73
CA LYS A 95 -9.91 15.47 8.79
C LYS A 95 -8.75 15.71 7.82
N PHE A 96 -8.84 16.83 7.10
CA PHE A 96 -7.79 17.40 6.27
C PHE A 96 -7.46 18.80 6.77
N ASP A 97 -6.18 19.14 6.91
CA ASP A 97 -5.79 20.52 7.24
C ASP A 97 -5.73 21.41 5.99
N SER A 98 -5.41 20.84 4.84
CA SER A 98 -5.32 21.58 3.58
C SER A 98 -5.60 20.65 2.41
N PHE A 99 -6.33 21.17 1.43
CA PHE A 99 -6.70 20.46 0.22
C PHE A 99 -6.62 21.43 -0.95
N SER A 100 -6.11 20.99 -2.08
CA SER A 100 -6.15 21.75 -3.32
C SER A 100 -6.39 20.84 -4.52
N ILE A 101 -7.16 21.33 -5.47
CA ILE A 101 -7.49 20.63 -6.71
C ILE A 101 -7.12 21.50 -7.89
N SER A 102 -6.35 20.93 -8.82
CA SER A 102 -5.92 21.56 -10.05
C SER A 102 -6.54 20.81 -11.22
N PHE A 103 -7.66 21.32 -11.74
CA PHE A 103 -8.40 20.66 -12.83
C PHE A 103 -7.54 20.48 -14.09
N ILE A 104 -6.77 21.49 -14.48
CA ILE A 104 -5.94 21.46 -15.70
C ILE A 104 -4.89 20.33 -15.67
N SER A 105 -4.32 20.06 -14.50
CA SER A 105 -3.30 19.02 -14.31
C SER A 105 -3.87 17.73 -13.72
N GLY A 106 -5.18 17.66 -13.45
CA GLY A 106 -5.81 16.56 -12.73
C GLY A 106 -5.13 16.22 -11.40
N ALA A 107 -4.45 17.19 -10.78
CA ALA A 107 -3.68 16.99 -9.56
C ALA A 107 -4.51 17.38 -8.34
N ILE A 108 -4.56 16.49 -7.36
CA ILE A 108 -5.19 16.70 -6.07
C ILE A 108 -4.09 16.61 -5.02
N MET A 109 -3.88 17.68 -4.27
CA MET A 109 -2.92 17.72 -3.17
C MET A 109 -3.64 17.85 -1.85
N PHE A 110 -3.14 17.18 -0.83
CA PHE A 110 -3.69 17.25 0.51
C PHE A 110 -2.60 17.14 1.56
N ARG A 111 -2.86 17.72 2.74
CA ARG A 111 -1.93 17.72 3.88
C ARG A 111 -2.66 17.34 5.16
N ASN A 112 -1.95 16.63 6.03
CA ASN A 112 -2.42 16.11 7.31
C ASN A 112 -3.79 15.45 7.20
N LEU A 113 -3.87 14.40 6.39
CA LEU A 113 -5.05 13.53 6.36
C LEU A 113 -4.99 12.65 7.61
N HIS A 114 -5.98 12.83 8.48
CA HIS A 114 -6.28 11.94 9.59
C HIS A 114 -7.55 11.20 9.27
N TYR A 115 -7.50 9.88 9.31
CA TYR A 115 -8.65 9.02 9.13
C TYR A 115 -8.66 7.99 10.24
N THR A 116 -9.61 8.12 11.16
CA THR A 116 -9.76 7.23 12.31
C THR A 116 -11.07 6.47 12.18
N THR A 117 -10.99 5.16 12.34
CA THR A 117 -12.15 4.27 12.46
C THR A 117 -12.10 3.57 13.81
N GLY A 118 -13.14 2.79 14.15
CA GLY A 118 -13.12 1.96 15.36
C GLY A 118 -12.07 0.84 15.36
N SER A 119 -11.48 0.51 14.20
CA SER A 119 -10.56 -0.63 14.07
C SER A 119 -9.14 -0.26 13.67
N TYR A 120 -8.99 0.82 12.91
CA TYR A 120 -7.70 1.26 12.40
C TYR A 120 -7.66 2.77 12.20
N PHE A 121 -6.44 3.30 12.19
CA PHE A 121 -6.10 4.69 11.95
C PHE A 121 -5.16 4.79 10.77
N VAL A 122 -5.39 5.77 9.91
CA VAL A 122 -4.53 6.12 8.78
C VAL A 122 -4.17 7.60 8.89
N PHE A 123 -2.88 7.87 8.87
CA PHE A 123 -2.33 9.21 8.81
C PHE A 123 -1.45 9.38 7.59
N VAL A 124 -1.67 10.47 6.86
CA VAL A 124 -0.81 10.89 5.76
C VAL A 124 -0.43 12.35 5.96
N LYS A 125 0.88 12.62 6.08
CA LYS A 125 1.38 13.99 6.29
C LYS A 125 1.18 14.87 5.06
N ASP A 126 1.67 14.42 3.91
CA ASP A 126 1.54 15.13 2.64
C ASP A 126 1.26 14.11 1.54
N GLY A 127 0.27 14.39 0.70
CA GLY A 127 -0.14 13.51 -0.39
C GLY A 127 -0.46 14.28 -1.67
N CYS A 128 -0.14 13.67 -2.82
CA CYS A 128 -0.43 14.20 -4.14
C CYS A 128 -0.93 13.07 -5.05
N LEU A 129 -2.16 13.18 -5.50
CA LEU A 129 -2.74 12.31 -6.53
C LEU A 129 -2.70 13.05 -7.86
N VAL A 130 -2.15 12.44 -8.90
CA VAL A 130 -2.16 12.98 -10.25
C VAL A 130 -2.92 12.03 -11.14
N PHE A 131 -4.08 12.47 -11.61
CA PHE A 131 -4.90 11.75 -12.56
C PHE A 131 -4.69 12.32 -13.97
N ARG A 132 -4.04 11.54 -14.83
CA ARG A 132 -3.71 11.92 -16.22
C ARG A 132 -4.89 11.62 -17.16
N TYR A 133 -6.04 12.25 -16.94
CA TYR A 133 -7.26 12.01 -17.71
C TYR A 133 -7.13 12.32 -19.21
N TRP A 134 -6.25 13.25 -19.58
CA TRP A 134 -6.00 13.65 -20.97
C TRP A 134 -5.10 12.68 -21.74
N SER A 135 -4.53 11.67 -21.09
CA SER A 135 -3.58 10.74 -21.71
C SER A 135 -4.33 9.65 -22.49
N LYS A 136 -4.24 9.69 -23.82
CA LYS A 136 -4.82 8.66 -24.71
C LYS A 136 -4.15 7.31 -24.47
N THR A 137 -4.96 6.26 -24.35
CA THR A 137 -4.49 4.88 -24.20
C THR A 137 -3.63 4.49 -25.41
N LYS A 138 -2.38 4.11 -25.16
CA LYS A 138 -1.50 3.50 -26.17
C LYS A 138 -1.59 1.96 -26.05
N THR A 139 -0.91 1.25 -26.94
CA THR A 139 -0.81 -0.23 -26.92
C THR A 139 -0.26 -0.82 -25.61
N LYS A 140 0.44 -0.04 -24.79
CA LYS A 140 0.89 -0.43 -23.44
C LYS A 140 0.00 0.23 -22.37
N PRO A 141 -0.34 -0.47 -21.26
CA PRO A 141 -1.14 0.10 -20.19
C PRO A 141 -0.42 1.33 -19.61
N ILE A 142 -1.06 2.49 -19.73
CA ILE A 142 -0.53 3.75 -19.19
C ILE A 142 -0.97 3.88 -17.74
N ILE A 143 -0.01 4.19 -16.87
CA ILE A 143 -0.28 4.56 -15.48
C ILE A 143 -1.06 5.88 -15.47
N ARG A 144 -2.38 5.80 -15.29
CA ARG A 144 -3.28 6.96 -15.33
C ARG A 144 -3.38 7.66 -13.99
N LEU A 145 -3.33 6.91 -12.90
CA LEU A 145 -3.37 7.43 -11.54
C LEU A 145 -2.02 7.21 -10.87
N LYS A 146 -1.36 8.31 -10.49
CA LYS A 146 -0.16 8.28 -9.67
C LYS A 146 -0.48 8.87 -8.31
N ILE A 147 -0.25 8.10 -7.26
CA ILE A 147 -0.44 8.51 -5.88
C ILE A 147 0.95 8.62 -5.25
N LYS A 148 1.31 9.80 -4.77
CA LYS A 148 2.56 10.04 -4.03
C LYS A 148 2.23 10.44 -2.61
N LEU A 149 2.74 9.67 -1.64
CA LEU A 149 2.58 9.91 -0.21
C LEU A 149 3.96 10.11 0.40
N TYR A 150 4.19 11.23 1.09
CA TYR A 150 5.50 11.52 1.67
C TYR A 150 5.72 10.80 3.00
N HIS A 151 4.68 10.70 3.82
CA HIS A 151 4.67 9.96 5.07
C HIS A 151 3.32 9.28 5.24
N LEU A 152 3.32 7.96 5.41
CA LEU A 152 2.14 7.14 5.64
C LEU A 152 2.30 6.38 6.96
N ASP A 153 1.36 6.54 7.87
CA ASP A 153 1.28 5.75 9.10
C ASP A 153 -0.08 5.06 9.16
N ILE A 154 -0.09 3.73 9.23
CA ILE A 154 -1.29 2.91 9.36
C ILE A 154 -1.19 2.14 10.65
N GLN A 155 -2.22 2.21 11.50
CA GLN A 155 -2.25 1.54 12.78
C GLN A 155 -3.52 0.71 12.92
N PHE A 156 -3.39 -0.57 13.21
CA PHE A 156 -4.51 -1.48 13.49
C PHE A 156 -4.61 -1.73 15.00
N PHE A 157 -5.78 -1.49 15.57
CA PHE A 157 -6.05 -1.63 17.01
C PHE A 157 -7.02 -2.77 17.33
N SER A 158 -7.93 -3.06 16.40
CA SER A 158 -8.96 -4.07 16.57
C SER A 158 -8.75 -5.26 15.64
N PRO A 159 -9.32 -6.43 15.96
CA PRO A 159 -9.29 -7.58 15.08
C PRO A 159 -9.82 -7.22 13.69
N ILE A 160 -9.19 -7.75 12.65
CA ILE A 160 -9.64 -7.54 11.28
C ILE A 160 -10.83 -8.48 11.07
N ARG A 161 -12.01 -8.04 11.50
CA ARG A 161 -13.25 -8.76 11.23
C ARG A 161 -13.65 -8.50 9.79
N SER A 162 -13.68 -9.55 8.98
CA SER A 162 -14.42 -9.49 7.72
C SER A 162 -15.88 -9.20 8.07
N SER A 163 -16.44 -8.11 7.53
CA SER A 163 -17.84 -7.73 7.74
C SER A 163 -18.85 -8.76 7.22
N THR A 164 -18.38 -9.85 6.59
CA THR A 164 -19.20 -11.00 6.20
C THR A 164 -19.65 -11.85 7.39
N LEU A 165 -19.00 -11.74 8.56
CA LEU A 165 -19.31 -12.61 9.71
C LEU A 165 -20.39 -12.04 10.65
N SER A 166 -20.64 -10.72 10.65
CA SER A 166 -21.60 -10.10 11.57
C SER A 166 -23.07 -10.20 11.13
N ASP A 167 -23.34 -10.49 9.86
CA ASP A 167 -24.70 -10.66 9.34
C ASP A 167 -25.20 -12.12 9.42
N SER A 168 -24.36 -13.06 9.88
CA SER A 168 -24.66 -14.49 9.95
C SER A 168 -25.51 -14.89 11.16
N ASN A 169 -25.60 -14.06 12.21
CA ASN A 169 -26.31 -14.43 13.45
C ASN A 169 -27.84 -14.33 13.37
N ASN A 170 -28.42 -13.96 12.22
CA ASN A 170 -29.88 -13.82 12.08
C ASN A 170 -30.54 -14.83 11.14
N ASN A 171 -29.82 -15.77 10.50
CA ASN A 171 -30.42 -16.81 9.67
C ASN A 171 -29.66 -18.14 9.78
N ASN A 172 -30.25 -19.14 10.44
CA ASN A 172 -29.69 -20.48 10.69
C ASN A 172 -29.51 -21.37 9.43
N ASN A 173 -29.27 -20.82 8.24
CA ASN A 173 -29.09 -21.59 7.00
C ASN A 173 -27.89 -21.10 6.18
N LEU A 174 -26.67 -21.16 6.75
CA LEU A 174 -25.51 -20.54 6.08
C LEU A 174 -24.14 -21.16 6.44
N ALA A 175 -24.01 -22.48 6.38
CA ALA A 175 -22.70 -23.13 6.32
C ALA A 175 -22.03 -23.03 4.92
N ASP A 176 -22.69 -22.36 3.96
CA ASP A 176 -22.24 -22.22 2.57
C ASP A 176 -21.47 -20.91 2.26
N ASP A 177 -21.39 -19.95 3.19
CA ASP A 177 -20.84 -18.60 2.90
C ASP A 177 -19.32 -18.45 3.12
N LEU A 178 -18.61 -19.47 3.61
CA LEU A 178 -17.14 -19.43 3.71
C LEU A 178 -16.41 -19.70 2.38
N GLN A 179 -17.14 -20.03 1.31
CA GLN A 179 -16.61 -20.07 -0.07
C GLN A 179 -16.96 -18.81 -0.88
N ARG A 180 -17.64 -17.82 -0.29
CA ARG A 180 -18.20 -16.67 -1.01
C ARG A 180 -17.31 -15.44 -0.99
N GLY A 181 -16.05 -15.65 -1.35
CA GLY A 181 -15.25 -14.64 -2.05
C GLY A 181 -15.59 -14.62 -3.53
N SER A 182 -16.88 -14.56 -3.90
CA SER A 182 -17.29 -14.49 -5.30
C SER A 182 -18.69 -13.88 -5.44
N ILE A 183 -18.79 -13.01 -6.43
CA ILE A 183 -19.95 -12.24 -6.84
C ILE A 183 -21.02 -13.20 -7.41
N ASN A 184 -22.21 -13.17 -6.80
CA ASN A 184 -23.55 -13.57 -7.30
C ASN A 184 -23.90 -15.03 -7.66
N GLY A 185 -25.12 -15.41 -7.28
CA GLY A 185 -25.95 -16.51 -7.82
C GLY A 185 -26.79 -17.16 -6.71
N ILE A 186 -28.06 -16.78 -6.53
CA ILE A 186 -29.30 -17.36 -7.12
C ILE A 186 -29.43 -18.86 -6.89
N SER A 187 -30.37 -19.24 -6.03
CA SER A 187 -31.05 -20.54 -6.04
C SER A 187 -32.51 -20.32 -6.44
N THR A 188 -32.96 -21.08 -7.43
CA THR A 188 -34.35 -21.20 -7.85
C THR A 188 -35.03 -22.30 -7.04
N LYS A 189 -36.25 -22.03 -6.55
CA LYS A 189 -37.39 -22.98 -6.51
C LYS A 189 -38.67 -22.15 -6.48
N GLY A 190 -39.62 -22.51 -7.35
CA GLY A 190 -40.86 -21.76 -7.60
C GLY A 190 -41.87 -21.84 -6.45
N ASP A 191 -42.58 -20.74 -6.21
CA ASP A 191 -44.01 -20.62 -6.49
C ASP A 191 -44.43 -19.14 -6.38
N ASP A 192 -45.52 -18.80 -7.06
CA ASP A 192 -46.03 -17.46 -7.36
C ASP A 192 -46.18 -16.51 -6.16
N SER A 193 -45.59 -15.31 -6.27
CA SER A 193 -46.23 -14.02 -5.96
C SER A 193 -45.26 -12.85 -6.15
N GLN A 194 -45.76 -11.79 -6.78
CA GLN A 194 -45.06 -10.56 -7.12
C GLN A 194 -44.62 -9.79 -5.87
N SER A 195 -43.33 -9.41 -5.77
CA SER A 195 -42.90 -8.07 -5.33
C SER A 195 -41.38 -7.91 -5.35
N GLU A 196 -40.97 -6.92 -6.14
CA GLU A 196 -39.72 -6.14 -6.17
C GLU A 196 -38.73 -6.37 -5.00
N ASN A 197 -37.51 -6.85 -5.31
CA ASN A 197 -36.25 -6.49 -4.62
C ASN A 197 -35.02 -7.17 -5.27
N THR A 198 -34.60 -6.72 -6.45
CA THR A 198 -33.37 -7.19 -7.11
C THR A 198 -32.70 -6.04 -7.88
N ILE A 199 -32.06 -5.10 -7.16
CA ILE A 199 -31.24 -4.06 -7.83
C ILE A 199 -29.83 -3.89 -7.21
N LYS A 200 -29.56 -4.33 -5.96
CA LYS A 200 -28.29 -3.95 -5.30
C LYS A 200 -27.03 -4.75 -5.71
N SER A 201 -27.14 -5.97 -6.21
CA SER A 201 -25.96 -6.81 -6.52
C SER A 201 -25.34 -6.61 -7.92
N SER A 202 -25.97 -5.80 -8.78
CA SER A 202 -25.47 -5.49 -10.13
C SER A 202 -24.64 -4.21 -10.18
N GLU A 203 -24.92 -3.25 -9.29
CA GLU A 203 -24.30 -1.92 -9.31
C GLU A 203 -22.84 -1.97 -8.85
N ASP A 204 -22.51 -2.79 -7.84
CA ASP A 204 -21.15 -2.90 -7.29
C ASP A 204 -20.16 -3.50 -8.28
N GLY A 205 -20.53 -4.58 -8.98
CA GLY A 205 -19.70 -5.19 -10.03
C GLY A 205 -19.51 -4.26 -11.24
N LEU A 206 -20.52 -3.45 -11.54
CA LEU A 206 -20.49 -2.49 -12.64
C LEU A 206 -19.64 -1.25 -12.27
N PHE A 207 -19.66 -0.81 -11.01
CA PHE A 207 -18.77 0.22 -10.48
C PHE A 207 -17.31 -0.22 -10.51
N VAL A 208 -16.99 -1.43 -10.01
CA VAL A 208 -15.62 -1.97 -10.05
C VAL A 208 -15.12 -2.07 -11.50
N LYS A 209 -15.98 -2.53 -12.43
CA LYS A 209 -15.66 -2.57 -13.86
C LYS A 209 -15.42 -1.18 -14.45
N ARG A 210 -16.23 -0.17 -14.07
CA ARG A 210 -16.04 1.24 -14.50
C ARG A 210 -14.77 1.85 -13.92
N LEU A 211 -14.52 1.68 -12.62
CA LEU A 211 -13.33 2.16 -11.92
C LEU A 211 -12.06 1.56 -12.54
N ARG A 212 -12.11 0.27 -12.88
CA ARG A 212 -11.03 -0.44 -13.57
C ARG A 212 -10.79 0.07 -14.98
N ASN A 213 -11.84 0.30 -15.77
CA ASN A 213 -11.71 0.91 -17.10
C ASN A 213 -11.14 2.34 -17.02
N LEU A 214 -11.43 3.05 -15.93
CA LEU A 214 -10.89 4.37 -15.66
C LEU A 214 -9.40 4.32 -15.30
N PHE A 215 -8.99 3.33 -14.50
CA PHE A 215 -7.63 3.15 -13.99
C PHE A 215 -7.06 1.75 -14.30
N PRO A 216 -6.58 1.50 -15.53
CA PRO A 216 -6.02 0.19 -15.89
C PRO A 216 -4.70 -0.12 -15.15
N ALA A 217 -3.95 0.93 -14.81
CA ALA A 217 -2.74 0.86 -14.01
C ALA A 217 -2.69 2.01 -13.01
N ILE A 218 -2.41 1.68 -11.75
CA ILE A 218 -2.28 2.62 -10.63
C ILE A 218 -0.88 2.48 -10.05
N GLU A 219 -0.17 3.59 -9.91
CA GLU A 219 1.15 3.63 -9.25
C GLU A 219 1.02 4.36 -7.92
N ILE A 220 1.43 3.70 -6.84
CA ILE A 220 1.45 4.27 -5.49
C ILE A 220 2.90 4.33 -5.03
N LYS A 221 3.42 5.52 -4.83
CA LYS A 221 4.76 5.75 -4.27
C LYS A 221 4.63 6.34 -2.88
N VAL A 222 5.14 5.63 -1.90
CA VAL A 222 5.29 6.09 -0.53
C VAL A 222 6.78 6.34 -0.30
N GLU A 223 7.14 7.54 0.17
CA GLU A 223 8.51 7.78 0.64
C GLU A 223 8.65 7.12 2.01
N HIS A 224 8.26 7.76 3.09
CA HIS A 224 8.39 7.14 4.41
C HIS A 224 7.10 6.46 4.82
N GLY A 225 7.16 5.23 5.33
CA GLY A 225 5.96 4.55 5.78
C GLY A 225 6.15 3.64 6.99
N ARG A 226 5.06 3.52 7.74
CA ARG A 226 4.94 2.69 8.91
C ARG A 226 3.58 2.02 8.94
N ILE A 227 3.56 0.73 9.23
CA ILE A 227 2.35 -0.04 9.46
C ILE A 227 2.53 -0.73 10.79
N SER A 228 1.65 -0.47 11.75
CA SER A 228 1.68 -1.11 13.07
C SER A 228 0.38 -1.83 13.36
N ALA A 229 0.44 -2.95 14.05
CA ALA A 229 -0.71 -3.66 14.57
C ALA A 229 -0.45 -3.98 16.04
N GLY A 230 -1.31 -3.51 16.93
CA GLY A 230 -1.19 -3.77 18.36
C GLY A 230 -2.38 -3.23 19.14
N HIS A 231 -2.60 -3.79 20.33
CA HIS A 231 -3.66 -3.38 21.24
C HIS A 231 -3.12 -3.37 22.67
N ASP A 232 -3.73 -2.59 23.56
CA ASP A 232 -3.27 -2.43 24.94
C ASP A 232 -3.37 -3.73 25.76
N THR A 233 -4.13 -4.72 25.30
CA THR A 233 -4.20 -6.07 25.90
C THR A 233 -3.10 -7.00 25.43
N LEU A 234 -2.23 -6.58 24.51
CA LEU A 234 -1.15 -7.39 23.98
C LEU A 234 0.20 -6.94 24.58
N PRO A 235 1.10 -7.87 24.94
CA PRO A 235 2.41 -7.51 25.48
C PRO A 235 3.33 -6.88 24.41
N TYR A 236 3.16 -7.28 23.15
CA TYR A 236 3.92 -6.83 21.99
C TYR A 236 3.00 -6.49 20.83
N GLY A 237 3.39 -5.48 20.04
CA GLY A 237 2.78 -5.15 18.76
C GLY A 237 3.71 -5.49 17.59
N LEU A 238 3.14 -5.63 16.40
CA LEU A 238 3.86 -5.78 15.14
C LEU A 238 4.09 -4.41 14.51
N LEU A 239 5.30 -4.17 14.01
CA LEU A 239 5.68 -2.92 13.38
C LEU A 239 6.50 -3.15 12.13
N VAL A 240 5.95 -2.73 11.01
CA VAL A 240 6.59 -2.71 9.71
C VAL A 240 6.99 -1.27 9.39
N ARG A 241 8.28 -1.04 9.09
CA ARG A 241 8.78 0.25 8.64
C ARG A 241 9.52 0.11 7.33
N PHE A 242 9.42 1.11 6.47
CA PHE A 242 10.15 1.18 5.21
C PHE A 242 10.50 2.63 4.85
N SER A 243 11.60 2.81 4.11
CA SER A 243 12.09 4.15 3.74
C SER A 243 11.58 4.65 2.39
N THR A 244 11.27 3.73 1.47
CA THR A 244 10.57 4.00 0.20
C THR A 244 9.85 2.74 -0.24
N MET A 245 8.60 2.87 -0.69
CA MET A 245 7.81 1.79 -1.26
C MET A 245 7.13 2.25 -2.54
N THR A 246 7.42 1.59 -3.65
CA THR A 246 6.79 1.87 -4.95
C THR A 246 5.98 0.67 -5.35
N SER A 247 4.68 0.86 -5.49
CA SER A 247 3.71 -0.14 -5.85
C SER A 247 3.10 0.18 -7.20
N THR A 248 2.95 -0.83 -8.05
CA THR A 248 2.19 -0.73 -9.30
C THR A 248 1.14 -1.82 -9.32
N PHE A 249 -0.13 -1.41 -9.37
CA PHE A 249 -1.26 -2.29 -9.59
C PHE A 249 -1.63 -2.23 -11.06
N THR A 250 -1.68 -3.40 -11.71
CA THR A 250 -2.05 -3.54 -13.12
C THR A 250 -3.04 -4.67 -13.28
N SER A 251 -4.08 -4.43 -14.07
CA SER A 251 -4.97 -5.48 -14.55
C SER A 251 -4.61 -5.79 -16.01
N ILE A 252 -4.29 -7.06 -16.29
CA ILE A 252 -3.91 -7.51 -17.63
C ILE A 252 -4.91 -8.60 -18.06
N SER A 253 -5.16 -8.69 -19.37
CA SER A 253 -5.81 -9.86 -19.95
C SER A 253 -5.03 -11.13 -19.54
N PRO A 254 -5.70 -12.28 -19.31
CA PRO A 254 -5.02 -13.48 -18.83
C PRO A 254 -3.80 -13.82 -19.69
N SER A 255 -2.66 -14.08 -19.04
CA SER A 255 -1.36 -14.29 -19.73
C SER A 255 -1.29 -15.61 -20.52
N ARG A 256 -2.25 -16.51 -20.33
CA ARG A 256 -2.30 -17.82 -21.01
C ARG A 256 -3.33 -17.77 -22.12
N ASN A 257 -3.13 -18.55 -23.19
CA ASN A 257 -3.95 -18.66 -24.41
C ASN A 257 -5.45 -19.02 -24.21
N VAL A 258 -5.97 -18.90 -23.00
CA VAL A 258 -7.38 -19.11 -22.63
C VAL A 258 -8.03 -17.74 -22.37
N SER A 259 -7.95 -16.87 -23.37
CA SER A 259 -8.45 -15.48 -23.30
C SER A 259 -9.99 -15.36 -23.31
N GLN A 260 -10.72 -16.50 -23.34
CA GLN A 260 -12.18 -16.53 -23.42
C GLN A 260 -12.89 -16.97 -22.13
N ILE A 261 -12.17 -17.46 -21.11
CA ILE A 261 -12.82 -18.08 -19.94
C ILE A 261 -12.63 -17.21 -18.69
N ASP A 262 -11.38 -16.91 -18.32
CA ASP A 262 -11.09 -16.11 -17.14
C ASP A 262 -11.13 -14.61 -17.46
N LEU A 263 -11.59 -13.82 -16.48
CA LEU A 263 -11.88 -12.41 -16.71
C LEU A 263 -10.60 -11.57 -16.89
N MET A 264 -9.58 -11.83 -16.06
CA MET A 264 -8.29 -11.14 -16.03
C MET A 264 -7.35 -11.67 -14.96
N THR A 265 -6.08 -11.26 -15.04
CA THR A 265 -5.10 -11.44 -13.96
C THR A 265 -4.82 -10.08 -13.30
N LEU A 266 -4.92 -10.04 -11.97
CA LEU A 266 -4.52 -8.91 -11.13
C LEU A 266 -3.06 -9.10 -10.75
N ILE A 267 -2.23 -8.12 -11.09
CA ILE A 267 -0.80 -8.12 -10.77
C ILE A 267 -0.50 -6.89 -9.93
N TYR A 268 0.06 -7.12 -8.76
CA TYR A 268 0.53 -6.10 -7.84
C TYR A 268 2.03 -6.27 -7.61
N ASN A 269 2.82 -5.35 -8.17
CA ASN A 269 4.26 -5.35 -8.01
C ASN A 269 4.65 -4.27 -7.00
N LEU A 270 5.29 -4.68 -5.92
CA LEU A 270 5.74 -3.84 -4.83
C LEU A 270 7.26 -3.88 -4.77
N LYS A 271 7.92 -2.73 -4.87
CA LYS A 271 9.35 -2.57 -4.60
C LYS A 271 9.52 -1.79 -3.32
N TYR A 272 10.30 -2.30 -2.38
CA TYR A 272 10.51 -1.67 -1.09
C TYR A 272 12.01 -1.48 -0.83
N ARG A 273 12.34 -0.43 -0.07
CA ARG A 273 13.69 -0.21 0.47
C ARG A 273 13.66 -0.09 1.97
N ASN A 274 14.70 -0.64 2.58
CA ASN A 274 14.94 -0.66 4.02
C ASN A 274 13.69 -1.12 4.80
N LEU A 275 13.15 -2.28 4.40
CA LEU A 275 12.01 -2.89 5.05
C LEU A 275 12.47 -3.56 6.34
N ARG A 276 11.83 -3.18 7.45
CA ARG A 276 12.08 -3.73 8.77
C ARG A 276 10.78 -4.18 9.40
N ILE A 277 10.72 -5.45 9.82
CA ILE A 277 9.62 -6.01 10.58
C ILE A 277 10.11 -6.25 12.00
N GLN A 278 9.41 -5.65 12.96
CA GLN A 278 9.81 -5.63 14.36
C GLN A 278 8.63 -5.93 15.28
N LEU A 279 8.90 -6.62 16.36
CA LEU A 279 8.00 -6.76 17.50
C LEU A 279 8.42 -5.71 18.54
N TYR A 280 7.49 -4.86 18.95
CA TYR A 280 7.78 -3.76 19.88
C TYR A 280 7.01 -3.86 21.19
N PRO A 281 7.60 -3.41 22.31
CA PRO A 281 6.94 -3.27 23.61
C PRO A 281 5.67 -2.41 23.54
N ILE A 282 4.52 -2.93 23.99
CA ILE A 282 3.37 -2.06 24.31
C ILE A 282 3.51 -1.58 25.75
N ARG A 283 3.60 -0.26 25.96
CA ARG A 283 3.89 0.34 27.27
C ARG A 283 2.70 0.34 28.23
N VAL A 284 1.48 0.33 27.68
CA VAL A 284 0.21 0.43 28.43
C VAL A 284 -0.31 -0.95 28.86
N TYR A 285 0.40 -2.03 28.49
CA TYR A 285 -0.02 -3.38 28.76
C TYR A 285 0.00 -3.70 30.27
N ASN A 286 -1.19 -3.99 30.80
CA ASN A 286 -1.43 -4.29 32.22
C ASN A 286 -1.67 -5.79 32.50
N GLY A 287 -1.42 -6.66 31.53
CA GLY A 287 -1.64 -8.11 31.67
C GLY A 287 -0.54 -8.84 32.45
N PRO A 288 -0.52 -10.19 32.43
CA PRO A 288 0.51 -10.98 33.09
C PRO A 288 1.93 -10.60 32.66
N SER A 289 2.92 -10.92 33.51
CA SER A 289 4.33 -10.52 33.32
C SER A 289 4.80 -10.72 31.88
N ARG A 290 5.34 -9.66 31.30
CA ARG A 290 5.80 -9.65 29.92
C ARG A 290 7.05 -10.53 29.76
N GLU A 291 6.97 -11.50 28.85
CA GLU A 291 8.12 -12.32 28.49
C GLU A 291 9.18 -11.46 27.79
N ILE A 292 10.36 -11.36 28.41
CA ILE A 292 11.46 -10.52 27.92
C ILE A 292 12.00 -11.13 26.61
N PRO A 293 12.27 -10.34 25.56
CA PRO A 293 12.83 -10.89 24.34
C PRO A 293 14.26 -11.39 24.62
N PRO A 294 14.78 -12.33 23.82
CA PRO A 294 16.19 -12.70 23.87
C PRO A 294 17.06 -11.44 23.88
N PRO A 295 18.09 -11.34 24.74
CA PRO A 295 18.98 -10.20 24.79
C PRO A 295 19.83 -10.16 23.51
N ILE A 296 19.25 -9.61 22.45
CA ILE A 296 19.95 -9.36 21.21
C ILE A 296 20.80 -8.10 21.46
N PRO A 297 22.09 -8.12 21.09
CA PRO A 297 22.91 -6.92 21.14
C PRO A 297 22.37 -5.89 20.14
N THR A 298 21.45 -5.03 20.60
CA THR A 298 21.00 -3.86 19.86
C THR A 298 21.99 -2.74 20.10
N SER A 299 22.42 -2.05 19.03
CA SER A 299 23.41 -0.98 19.10
C SER A 299 22.95 0.26 19.88
N LYS A 300 21.66 0.36 20.23
CA LYS A 300 21.07 1.49 20.95
C LYS A 300 20.28 1.04 22.19
N PRO A 301 20.46 1.68 23.36
CA PRO A 301 19.67 1.39 24.56
C PRO A 301 18.18 1.77 24.43
N ALA A 302 17.85 2.70 23.51
CA ALA A 302 16.47 3.08 23.18
C ALA A 302 15.67 1.97 22.47
N ASP A 303 16.36 0.98 21.89
CA ASP A 303 15.75 -0.18 21.25
C ASP A 303 15.57 -1.36 22.23
N SER A 304 15.75 -1.12 23.53
CA SER A 304 15.56 -2.12 24.58
C SER A 304 14.16 -2.73 24.51
N GLY A 305 14.10 -4.03 24.24
CA GLY A 305 12.86 -4.79 24.11
C GLY A 305 12.23 -4.80 22.72
N ILE A 306 12.82 -4.15 21.71
CA ILE A 306 12.40 -4.30 20.30
C ILE A 306 13.12 -5.52 19.72
N PHE A 307 12.35 -6.48 19.22
CA PHE A 307 12.89 -7.65 18.53
C PHE A 307 12.68 -7.50 17.04
N GLN A 308 13.76 -7.45 16.27
CA GLN A 308 13.70 -7.33 14.81
C GLN A 308 13.62 -8.72 14.19
N VAL A 309 12.51 -9.02 13.52
CA VAL A 309 12.24 -10.33 12.90
C VAL A 309 12.83 -10.40 11.48
N PHE A 310 12.68 -9.32 10.72
CA PHE A 310 13.11 -9.27 9.33
C PHE A 310 13.72 -7.90 9.02
N GLU A 311 14.83 -7.91 8.29
CA GLU A 311 15.44 -6.73 7.68
C GLU A 311 15.79 -7.06 6.24
N CYS A 312 15.41 -6.18 5.31
CA CYS A 312 15.87 -6.25 3.93
C CYS A 312 16.07 -4.84 3.39
N LEU A 313 17.27 -4.56 2.87
CA LEU A 313 17.59 -3.23 2.35
C LEU A 313 16.91 -2.93 1.02
N ASP A 314 16.77 -3.94 0.16
CA ASP A 314 16.10 -3.80 -1.14
C ASP A 314 15.46 -5.13 -1.55
N GLY A 315 14.19 -5.08 -1.93
CA GLY A 315 13.45 -6.27 -2.30
C GLY A 315 12.15 -5.95 -3.03
N GLU A 316 11.56 -7.00 -3.58
CA GLU A 316 10.35 -6.94 -4.39
C GLU A 316 9.34 -7.98 -3.90
N LEU A 317 8.06 -7.64 -3.97
CA LEU A 317 6.93 -8.54 -3.75
C LEU A 317 6.01 -8.42 -4.96
N GLU A 318 5.81 -9.53 -5.66
CA GLU A 318 4.86 -9.65 -6.75
C GLU A 318 3.70 -10.51 -6.26
N TYR A 319 2.49 -9.97 -6.32
CA TYR A 319 1.26 -10.69 -6.06
C TYR A 319 0.48 -10.84 -7.35
N GLU A 320 0.13 -12.08 -7.68
CA GLU A 320 -0.56 -12.45 -8.91
C GLU A 320 -1.80 -13.26 -8.53
N GLN A 321 -2.97 -12.79 -8.96
CA GLN A 321 -4.24 -13.48 -8.72
C GLN A 321 -5.14 -13.39 -9.96
N ASP A 322 -5.60 -14.53 -10.44
CA ASP A 322 -6.60 -14.59 -11.50
C ASP A 322 -7.99 -14.25 -10.97
N VAL A 323 -8.78 -13.50 -11.73
CA VAL A 323 -10.20 -13.27 -11.43
C VAL A 323 -10.99 -14.42 -12.08
N PRO A 324 -11.61 -15.30 -11.28
CA PRO A 324 -12.23 -16.52 -11.79
C PRO A 324 -13.29 -16.24 -12.86
N GLY A 325 -13.18 -16.97 -13.98
CA GLY A 325 -14.23 -17.07 -14.98
C GLY A 325 -15.36 -18.02 -14.59
N LYS A 326 -16.30 -18.21 -15.51
CA LYS A 326 -17.31 -19.28 -15.41
C LYS A 326 -16.72 -20.59 -15.90
N MET A 327 -17.11 -21.70 -15.30
CA MET A 327 -16.80 -23.03 -15.79
C MET A 327 -17.57 -23.30 -17.09
N ILE A 328 -16.90 -23.92 -18.05
CA ILE A 328 -17.47 -24.30 -19.35
C ILE A 328 -17.52 -25.82 -19.48
N GLU A 329 -18.39 -26.33 -20.34
CA GLU A 329 -18.36 -27.74 -20.75
C GLU A 329 -17.10 -27.99 -21.57
N LEU A 330 -16.25 -28.87 -21.08
CA LEU A 330 -15.14 -29.41 -21.85
C LEU A 330 -15.70 -30.51 -22.75
N THR A 331 -15.59 -30.33 -24.06
CA THR A 331 -15.85 -31.42 -25.02
C THR A 331 -14.73 -32.46 -24.90
N ASP A 332 -15.02 -33.75 -25.12
CA ASP A 332 -14.09 -34.88 -24.88
C ASP A 332 -12.69 -34.75 -25.52
N ASN A 333 -12.51 -33.86 -26.51
CA ASN A 333 -11.24 -33.59 -27.20
C ASN A 333 -10.52 -32.29 -26.75
N SER A 334 -10.98 -31.61 -25.70
CA SER A 334 -10.40 -30.35 -25.23
C SER A 334 -9.37 -30.56 -24.12
N GLU A 335 -8.28 -29.77 -24.15
CA GLU A 335 -7.28 -29.77 -23.09
C GLU A 335 -7.91 -29.38 -21.73
N PRO A 336 -7.46 -29.97 -20.61
CA PRO A 336 -7.97 -29.61 -19.30
C PRO A 336 -7.73 -28.12 -19.02
N LEU A 337 -8.71 -27.46 -18.39
CA LEU A 337 -8.61 -26.04 -18.06
C LEU A 337 -7.39 -25.78 -17.14
N PRO A 338 -6.57 -24.77 -17.43
CA PRO A 338 -5.43 -24.43 -16.57
C PRO A 338 -5.93 -23.97 -15.21
N GLU A 339 -5.30 -24.40 -14.12
CA GLU A 339 -5.66 -23.94 -12.77
C GLU A 339 -5.53 -22.43 -12.60
N LEU A 340 -6.42 -21.85 -11.79
CA LEU A 340 -6.39 -20.43 -11.44
C LEU A 340 -5.13 -20.11 -10.64
N THR A 341 -4.47 -19.02 -11.00
CA THR A 341 -3.25 -18.55 -10.34
C THR A 341 -3.61 -17.75 -9.10
N TRP A 342 -3.04 -18.13 -7.96
CA TRP A 342 -2.97 -17.29 -6.77
C TRP A 342 -1.59 -17.47 -6.13
N GLU A 343 -0.73 -16.48 -6.34
CA GLU A 343 0.69 -16.60 -6.02
C GLU A 343 1.26 -15.32 -5.38
N PHE A 344 2.09 -15.52 -4.37
CA PHE A 344 2.93 -14.50 -3.75
C PHE A 344 4.39 -14.81 -4.06
N ARG A 345 5.11 -13.89 -4.69
CA ARG A 345 6.55 -14.03 -4.98
C ARG A 345 7.32 -12.92 -4.29
N ILE A 346 8.13 -13.28 -3.29
CA ILE A 346 9.01 -12.37 -2.57
C ILE A 346 10.44 -12.57 -3.09
N LYS A 347 11.11 -11.48 -3.44
CA LYS A 347 12.50 -11.46 -3.91
C LYS A 347 13.31 -10.56 -2.99
N CYS A 348 14.30 -11.13 -2.32
CA CYS A 348 15.27 -10.37 -1.54
C CYS A 348 16.48 -10.06 -2.43
N ASN A 349 16.69 -8.78 -2.76
CA ASN A 349 17.70 -8.37 -3.73
C ASN A 349 18.98 -7.84 -3.08
N LYS A 350 18.89 -7.28 -1.87
CA LYS A 350 20.05 -6.76 -1.13
C LYS A 350 19.91 -6.94 0.37
N GLU A 351 20.95 -7.52 0.98
CA GLU A 351 21.14 -7.70 2.44
C GLU A 351 19.86 -8.09 3.17
N ALA A 352 19.62 -9.39 3.32
CA ALA A 352 18.49 -9.91 4.06
C ALA A 352 18.97 -10.51 5.39
N LYS A 353 18.29 -10.14 6.49
CA LYS A 353 18.50 -10.73 7.80
C LYS A 353 17.17 -11.17 8.38
N ILE A 354 17.08 -12.44 8.72
CA ILE A 354 15.95 -13.05 9.38
C ILE A 354 16.40 -13.42 10.79
N ALA A 355 15.69 -12.96 11.80
CA ALA A 355 15.93 -13.34 13.18
C ALA A 355 14.63 -13.91 13.74
N TYR A 356 14.68 -15.16 14.18
CA TYR A 356 13.50 -15.87 14.68
C TYR A 356 13.85 -16.75 15.87
N GLY A 357 12.86 -17.37 16.47
CA GLY A 357 13.06 -18.25 17.62
C GLY A 357 11.76 -18.54 18.36
N PRO A 358 11.77 -19.45 19.35
CA PRO A 358 10.56 -19.84 20.09
C PRO A 358 9.85 -18.66 20.76
N TRP A 359 10.61 -17.65 21.21
CA TRP A 359 10.04 -16.43 21.79
C TRP A 359 9.25 -15.63 20.75
N ALA A 360 9.83 -15.39 19.57
CA ALA A 360 9.17 -14.64 18.50
C ALA A 360 7.94 -15.40 17.98
N ASP A 361 8.00 -16.73 17.94
CA ASP A 361 6.88 -17.57 17.52
C ASP A 361 5.69 -17.52 18.47
N ARG A 362 5.93 -17.50 19.79
CA ARG A 362 4.86 -17.25 20.79
C ARG A 362 4.22 -15.88 20.60
N GLN A 363 5.01 -14.84 20.36
CA GLN A 363 4.45 -13.49 20.13
C GLN A 363 3.65 -13.43 18.81
N ARG A 364 4.12 -14.10 17.76
CA ARG A 364 3.38 -14.27 16.49
C ARG A 364 2.04 -14.93 16.76
N GLU A 365 2.00 -16.01 17.55
CA GLU A 365 0.76 -16.72 17.88
C GLU A 365 -0.24 -15.82 18.60
N VAL A 366 0.20 -15.09 19.64
CA VAL A 366 -0.65 -14.15 20.39
C VAL A 366 -1.21 -13.05 19.48
N LEU A 367 -0.39 -12.47 18.60
CA LEU A 367 -0.83 -11.48 17.61
C LEU A 367 -1.82 -12.08 16.61
N TRP A 368 -1.53 -13.28 16.11
CA TRP A 368 -2.39 -13.98 15.17
C TRP A 368 -3.76 -14.25 15.77
N GLN A 369 -3.83 -14.81 16.97
CA GLN A 369 -5.09 -15.10 17.66
C GLN A 369 -5.93 -13.83 17.92
N TYR A 370 -5.28 -12.71 18.23
CA TYR A 370 -5.98 -11.45 18.43
C TYR A 370 -6.55 -10.87 17.12
N PHE A 371 -5.72 -10.76 16.08
CA PHE A 371 -6.13 -10.10 14.84
C PHE A 371 -6.94 -11.01 13.90
N PHE A 372 -6.69 -12.32 13.96
CA PHE A 372 -7.25 -13.38 13.13
C PHE A 372 -7.61 -14.61 13.99
N PRO A 373 -8.61 -14.49 14.87
CA PRO A 373 -9.03 -15.60 15.72
C PRO A 373 -9.41 -16.81 14.87
N THR A 374 -8.85 -17.97 15.19
CA THR A 374 -9.13 -19.22 14.48
C THR A 374 -10.56 -19.68 14.77
N LEU A 375 -11.35 -19.86 13.72
CA LEU A 375 -12.61 -20.59 13.80
C LEU A 375 -12.29 -22.07 13.65
N PHE A 376 -12.68 -22.87 14.65
CA PHE A 376 -12.58 -24.32 14.58
C PHE A 376 -13.86 -24.84 13.94
N GLU A 377 -13.81 -25.03 12.63
CA GLU A 377 -14.92 -25.59 11.86
C GLU A 377 -14.45 -26.84 11.11
N ASP A 378 -15.37 -27.79 10.94
CA ASP A 378 -15.13 -28.96 10.09
C ASP A 378 -14.89 -28.48 8.66
N CYS A 379 -13.90 -29.05 7.99
CA CYS A 379 -13.56 -28.70 6.61
C CYS A 379 -14.17 -29.73 5.66
N PRO A 380 -15.40 -29.51 5.14
CA PRO A 380 -16.02 -30.45 4.22
C PRO A 380 -15.27 -30.49 2.88
N VAL A 381 -15.47 -31.57 2.13
CA VAL A 381 -14.97 -31.69 0.76
C VAL A 381 -15.56 -30.55 -0.07
N THR A 382 -14.70 -29.81 -0.76
CA THR A 382 -15.13 -28.71 -1.63
C THR A 382 -15.76 -29.30 -2.89
N PRO A 383 -17.04 -29.01 -3.19
CA PRO A 383 -17.66 -29.50 -4.41
C PRO A 383 -16.99 -28.88 -5.63
N GLU A 384 -16.76 -29.68 -6.67
CA GLU A 384 -16.32 -29.12 -7.95
C GLU A 384 -17.43 -28.24 -8.53
N PRO A 385 -17.10 -27.05 -9.07
CA PRO A 385 -18.12 -26.15 -9.61
C PRO A 385 -18.83 -26.83 -10.79
N LEU A 386 -20.10 -26.53 -10.98
CA LEU A 386 -20.87 -26.98 -12.13
C LEU A 386 -20.66 -26.04 -13.33
N VAL A 387 -21.02 -26.50 -14.52
CA VAL A 387 -21.03 -25.68 -15.75
C VAL A 387 -21.83 -24.39 -15.51
N GLY A 388 -21.25 -23.25 -15.86
CA GLY A 388 -21.85 -21.93 -15.66
C GLY A 388 -21.60 -21.31 -14.28
N GLN A 389 -21.14 -22.07 -13.28
CA GLN A 389 -20.72 -21.54 -11.98
C GLN A 389 -19.30 -20.95 -12.03
N THR A 390 -18.94 -20.11 -11.06
CA THR A 390 -17.58 -19.54 -10.99
C THR A 390 -16.56 -20.58 -10.60
N ARG A 391 -15.41 -20.57 -11.27
CA ARG A 391 -14.29 -21.44 -10.92
C ARG A 391 -13.75 -21.09 -9.53
N ILE A 392 -13.16 -22.08 -8.86
CA ILE A 392 -12.60 -21.94 -7.51
C ILE A 392 -11.09 -22.10 -7.53
N PHE A 393 -10.39 -21.39 -6.65
CA PHE A 393 -8.95 -21.58 -6.46
C PHE A 393 -8.69 -22.92 -5.77
N LYS A 394 -7.72 -23.68 -6.29
CA LYS A 394 -7.33 -24.96 -5.69
C LYS A 394 -6.17 -24.82 -4.71
N THR A 395 -5.19 -23.98 -5.05
CA THR A 395 -3.96 -23.80 -4.25
C THR A 395 -3.53 -22.35 -4.21
N VAL A 396 -2.96 -21.93 -3.09
CA VAL A 396 -2.21 -20.67 -2.95
C VAL A 396 -0.72 -21.00 -2.88
N ARG A 397 0.09 -20.35 -3.71
CA ARG A 397 1.54 -20.57 -3.75
C ARG A 397 2.30 -19.38 -3.17
N PHE A 398 3.33 -19.67 -2.39
CA PHE A 398 4.24 -18.70 -1.80
C PHE A 398 5.67 -19.05 -2.20
N LYS A 399 6.34 -18.15 -2.90
CA LYS A 399 7.73 -18.30 -3.30
C LYS A 399 8.59 -17.20 -2.71
N LEU A 400 9.67 -17.56 -2.07
CA LEU A 400 10.70 -16.66 -1.58
C LEU A 400 12.02 -16.97 -2.30
N TRP A 401 12.56 -15.96 -2.98
CA TRP A 401 13.84 -16.03 -3.67
C TRP A 401 14.88 -15.19 -2.92
N LEU A 402 16.02 -15.80 -2.61
CA LEU A 402 17.16 -15.16 -1.97
C LEU A 402 18.24 -14.89 -3.02
N TYR A 403 18.23 -13.69 -3.61
CA TYR A 403 19.23 -13.23 -4.59
C TYR A 403 20.38 -12.43 -3.94
N CYS A 404 20.44 -12.40 -2.62
CA CYS A 404 21.46 -11.70 -1.84
C CYS A 404 21.99 -12.56 -0.70
N PRO A 405 23.18 -12.26 -0.17
CA PRO A 405 23.66 -12.87 1.06
C PRO A 405 22.61 -12.68 2.14
N THR A 406 22.16 -13.79 2.72
CA THR A 406 21.08 -13.82 3.69
C THR A 406 21.57 -14.45 4.97
N ILE A 407 21.34 -13.76 6.09
CA ILE A 407 21.65 -14.25 7.42
C ILE A 407 20.35 -14.71 8.07
N ILE A 408 20.32 -15.93 8.58
CA ILE A 408 19.21 -16.47 9.37
C ILE A 408 19.72 -16.78 10.77
N ASP A 409 19.26 -16.01 11.75
CA ASP A 409 19.58 -16.17 13.16
C ASP A 409 18.40 -16.83 13.88
N LEU A 410 18.60 -18.02 14.44
CA LEU A 410 17.64 -18.68 15.32
C LEU A 410 18.10 -18.57 16.77
N TYR A 411 17.32 -17.86 17.58
CA TYR A 411 17.56 -17.65 19.00
C TYR A 411 16.72 -18.64 19.81
N PHE A 412 17.34 -19.34 20.75
CA PHE A 412 16.61 -20.23 21.67
C PHE A 412 17.22 -20.15 23.06
N MET A 413 16.37 -20.33 24.07
CA MET A 413 16.79 -20.31 25.48
C MET A 413 16.89 -21.74 26.00
N SER A 414 17.98 -22.08 26.66
CA SER A 414 18.13 -23.33 27.40
C SER A 414 18.70 -23.02 28.78
N LYS A 415 18.08 -23.48 29.87
CA LYS A 415 18.56 -23.27 31.25
C LYS A 415 19.00 -21.81 31.55
N MET A 416 18.22 -20.82 31.10
CA MET A 416 18.50 -19.38 31.23
C MET A 416 19.69 -18.84 30.42
N THR A 417 20.35 -19.64 29.58
CA THR A 417 21.39 -19.19 28.65
C THR A 417 20.82 -19.01 27.23
N LEU A 418 21.20 -17.90 26.59
CA LEU A 418 20.84 -17.62 25.20
C LEU A 418 21.75 -18.42 24.27
N HIS A 419 21.13 -19.25 23.44
CA HIS A 419 21.78 -19.92 22.35
C HIS A 419 21.37 -19.34 21.01
N LYS A 420 22.30 -19.37 20.07
CA LYS A 420 22.15 -18.82 18.73
C LYS A 420 22.66 -19.83 17.72
N LEU A 421 21.80 -20.16 16.76
CA LEU A 421 22.19 -20.79 15.51
C LEU A 421 22.23 -19.69 14.45
N HIS A 422 23.40 -19.50 13.86
CA HIS A 422 23.68 -18.47 12.88
C HIS A 422 23.94 -19.13 11.53
N ALA A 423 22.98 -19.04 10.62
CA ALA A 423 23.10 -19.55 9.27
C ALA A 423 23.44 -18.40 8.31
N GLU A 424 24.54 -18.56 7.58
CA GLU A 424 24.92 -17.68 6.49
C GLU A 424 24.63 -18.39 5.17
N ILE A 425 23.86 -17.71 4.31
CA ILE A 425 23.54 -18.14 2.96
C ILE A 425 24.22 -17.14 2.02
N PRO A 426 25.38 -17.48 1.44
CA PRO A 426 26.26 -16.52 0.78
C PRO A 426 25.76 -15.97 -0.57
N ASN A 427 24.63 -16.50 -1.10
CA ASN A 427 23.93 -16.12 -2.35
C ASN A 427 24.27 -16.97 -3.58
N GLN A 428 23.35 -17.88 -3.95
CA GLN A 428 23.24 -18.49 -5.28
C GLN A 428 21.81 -19.00 -5.54
N GLY A 429 20.87 -18.13 -5.90
CA GLY A 429 19.54 -18.54 -6.39
C GLY A 429 18.76 -19.48 -5.45
N SER A 430 19.04 -19.40 -4.14
CA SER A 430 18.35 -20.22 -3.13
C SER A 430 16.90 -19.79 -3.06
N TYR A 431 16.01 -20.76 -2.88
CA TYR A 431 14.59 -20.49 -2.88
C TYR A 431 13.83 -21.36 -1.90
N PHE A 432 12.66 -20.87 -1.54
CA PHE A 432 11.67 -21.54 -0.74
C PHE A 432 10.34 -21.43 -1.48
N ASP A 433 9.70 -22.56 -1.75
CA ASP A 433 8.41 -22.66 -2.43
C ASP A 433 7.46 -23.45 -1.54
N ALA A 434 6.36 -22.84 -1.14
CA ALA A 434 5.32 -23.46 -0.35
C ALA A 434 3.98 -23.35 -1.09
N SER A 435 3.27 -24.47 -1.18
CA SER A 435 1.93 -24.55 -1.77
C SER A 435 0.96 -25.00 -0.70
N PHE A 436 -0.03 -24.15 -0.45
CA PHE A 436 -1.09 -24.40 0.52
C PHE A 436 -2.40 -24.69 -0.22
N PRO A 437 -3.18 -25.69 0.23
CA PRO A 437 -4.46 -26.00 -0.37
C PRO A 437 -5.48 -24.90 -0.02
N PHE A 438 -6.30 -24.55 -1.00
CA PHE A 438 -7.44 -23.65 -0.84
C PHE A 438 -8.78 -24.38 -1.03
N SER A 439 -8.76 -25.56 -1.65
CA SER A 439 -9.89 -26.49 -1.75
C SER A 439 -9.57 -27.83 -1.08
N THR A 440 -10.58 -28.49 -0.52
CA THR A 440 -10.44 -29.80 0.13
C THR A 440 -10.91 -30.90 -0.81
N ASN A 441 -10.02 -31.86 -1.10
CA ASN A 441 -10.33 -33.02 -1.95
C ASN A 441 -10.99 -34.14 -1.13
N PRO A 442 -11.64 -35.13 -1.77
CA PRO A 442 -12.20 -36.29 -1.08
C PRO A 442 -11.17 -37.08 -0.25
N ASP A 443 -9.91 -37.09 -0.68
CA ASP A 443 -8.81 -37.80 -0.03
C ASP A 443 -8.17 -37.00 1.13
N GLY A 444 -8.49 -35.70 1.24
CA GLY A 444 -7.84 -34.79 2.18
C GLY A 444 -7.26 -33.57 1.48
N PHE A 445 -6.21 -33.00 2.08
CA PHE A 445 -5.49 -31.88 1.48
C PHE A 445 -3.98 -31.98 1.70
N ASP A 446 -3.26 -31.43 0.72
CA ASP A 446 -1.81 -31.57 0.61
C ASP A 446 -1.16 -30.21 0.68
N THR A 447 -0.21 -30.06 1.60
CA THR A 447 0.69 -28.91 1.64
C THR A 447 2.08 -29.36 1.25
N ASN A 448 2.59 -28.83 0.13
CA ASN A 448 3.93 -29.16 -0.34
C ASN A 448 4.84 -27.97 -0.09
N ILE A 449 5.92 -28.20 0.64
CA ILE A 449 6.97 -27.21 0.92
C ILE A 449 8.27 -27.77 0.35
N SER A 450 8.89 -27.02 -0.55
CA SER A 450 10.17 -27.35 -1.18
C SER A 450 11.15 -26.21 -0.93
N MET A 451 12.36 -26.54 -0.52
CA MET A 451 13.39 -25.56 -0.19
C MET A 451 14.72 -26.02 -0.76
N ASN A 452 15.38 -25.14 -1.49
CA ASN A 452 16.70 -25.36 -2.04
C ASN A 452 17.64 -24.25 -1.56
N ILE A 453 18.57 -24.60 -0.68
CA ILE A 453 19.58 -23.66 -0.15
C ILE A 453 20.95 -24.08 -0.66
N LYS A 454 21.64 -23.16 -1.33
CA LYS A 454 22.98 -23.39 -1.86
C LYS A 454 24.03 -22.84 -0.93
N GLN A 455 25.04 -23.66 -0.67
CA GLN A 455 26.20 -23.35 0.16
C GLN A 455 25.87 -22.82 1.56
N PRO A 456 24.90 -23.38 2.31
CA PRO A 456 24.62 -22.91 3.67
C PRO A 456 25.77 -23.24 4.60
N ILE A 457 26.18 -22.25 5.39
CA ILE A 457 27.14 -22.41 6.48
C ILE A 457 26.41 -22.10 7.77
N VAL A 458 26.35 -23.06 8.69
CA VAL A 458 25.63 -22.91 9.95
C VAL A 458 26.60 -23.00 11.13
N HIS A 459 26.62 -21.93 11.91
CA HIS A 459 27.41 -21.78 13.13
C HIS A 459 26.52 -21.84 14.36
N THR A 460 27.09 -22.30 15.49
CA THR A 460 26.42 -22.25 16.80
C THR A 460 27.35 -21.67 17.84
N ASN A 461 26.78 -21.13 18.92
CA ASN A 461 27.53 -20.66 20.07
C ASN A 461 27.82 -21.78 21.10
N LEU A 462 27.63 -23.05 20.73
CA LEU A 462 27.98 -24.21 21.55
C LEU A 462 29.44 -24.61 21.31
N SER A 463 29.94 -25.59 22.07
CA SER A 463 31.31 -26.11 21.94
C SER A 463 31.70 -26.51 20.52
N PHE A 464 30.71 -26.92 19.70
CA PHE A 464 30.89 -27.17 18.27
C PHE A 464 30.44 -25.95 17.46
N THR A 465 31.39 -25.10 17.09
CA THR A 465 31.12 -23.77 16.52
C THR A 465 30.58 -23.79 15.09
N GLN A 466 30.93 -24.79 14.28
CA GLN A 466 30.39 -24.98 12.94
C GLN A 466 29.53 -26.23 12.92
N LEU A 467 28.21 -26.08 13.00
CA LEU A 467 27.26 -27.21 13.05
C LEU A 467 27.29 -28.03 11.76
N PHE A 468 27.18 -27.36 10.61
CA PHE A 468 27.37 -28.00 9.32
C PHE A 468 27.70 -26.99 8.23
N LYS A 469 28.29 -27.49 7.15
CA LYS A 469 28.49 -26.82 5.87
C LYS A 469 28.14 -27.81 4.79
N ALA A 470 27.30 -27.41 3.85
CA ALA A 470 26.89 -28.24 2.72
C ALA A 470 27.02 -27.44 1.42
N ASP A 471 27.19 -28.11 0.28
CA ASP A 471 27.18 -27.44 -1.02
C ASP A 471 25.74 -27.12 -1.47
N GLU A 472 24.81 -28.01 -1.18
CA GLU A 472 23.39 -27.85 -1.48
C GLU A 472 22.54 -28.61 -0.46
N ILE A 473 21.42 -28.00 -0.06
CA ILE A 473 20.39 -28.61 0.77
C ILE A 473 19.08 -28.52 0.00
N ASP A 474 18.59 -29.66 -0.48
CA ASP A 474 17.24 -29.82 -1.02
C ASP A 474 16.37 -30.50 0.05
N VAL A 475 15.33 -29.81 0.50
CA VAL A 475 14.35 -30.31 1.47
C VAL A 475 12.99 -30.27 0.80
N ARG A 476 12.33 -31.42 0.71
CA ARG A 476 10.95 -31.53 0.30
C ARG A 476 10.13 -32.12 1.43
N TYR A 477 9.14 -31.36 1.85
CA TYR A 477 8.25 -31.71 2.93
C TYR A 477 6.82 -31.75 2.40
N PHE A 478 6.17 -32.88 2.62
CA PHE A 478 4.81 -33.16 2.19
C PHE A 478 3.96 -33.37 3.44
N ILE A 479 3.01 -32.47 3.69
CA ILE A 479 2.02 -32.64 4.76
C ILE A 479 0.73 -33.09 4.11
N PHE A 480 0.35 -34.34 4.38
CA PHE A 480 -0.93 -34.90 3.98
C PHE A 480 -1.86 -34.93 5.19
N LYS A 481 -3.01 -34.25 5.12
CA LYS A 481 -4.06 -34.39 6.14
C LYS A 481 -5.19 -35.23 5.59
N PHE A 482 -5.36 -36.44 6.12
CA PHE A 482 -6.43 -37.35 5.75
C PHE A 482 -7.80 -36.84 6.22
N ASN A 483 -8.82 -37.10 5.40
CA ASN A 483 -10.21 -37.00 5.84
C ASN A 483 -10.59 -38.30 6.58
N GLU A 484 -10.67 -38.25 7.92
CA GLU A 484 -10.97 -39.42 8.77
C GLU A 484 -12.30 -40.10 8.43
N ASN A 485 -13.24 -39.38 7.79
CA ASN A 485 -14.54 -39.93 7.41
C ASN A 485 -14.48 -41.05 6.35
N LYS A 486 -13.32 -41.26 5.70
CA LYS A 486 -13.14 -42.34 4.71
C LYS A 486 -12.85 -43.72 5.32
N PHE A 487 -12.53 -43.80 6.61
CA PHE A 487 -12.16 -45.04 7.32
C PHE A 487 -13.08 -45.39 8.49
N LYS A 488 -14.38 -45.07 8.39
CA LYS A 488 -15.38 -45.76 9.20
C LYS A 488 -15.66 -47.12 8.54
N PHE A 489 -14.92 -48.14 8.98
CA PHE A 489 -15.14 -49.55 8.63
C PHE A 489 -16.50 -50.05 9.12
#